data_AF-A0A835UE13-F1
#
_entry.id   AF-A0A835UE13-F1
#
_cell.length_a   1.000
_cell.length_b   1.000
_cell.length_c   1.000
_cell.angle_alpha   90.00
_cell.angle_beta   90.00
_cell.angle_gamma   90.00
#
_symmetry.space_group_name_H-M   'P 1'
#
loop_
_entity.id
_entity.type
_entity.pdbx_description
1 polymer ?
#
loop_
_entity_poly.entity_id
_entity_poly.type
_entity_poly.pdbx_seq_one_letter_code
_entity_poly.pdbx_strand_id
1 'polypeptide(L)'
;MSLDRRPTLLLPPTSSKPSPQPPSLSTSSPMTSSYPTPFTALFLFHPVPLCPRLSSISSRKSTSDPSATAAAEVLPTFHAYARSGAATGQVVYANYGRVEDFAALRSRGVEVAGNVVLARYGKIYRGDIVRNAHLAGAVAAIVYTDAKDYGGHVRPWFPDGLWLPPSGVQVGSTYRGLGDLTTPGWASIEGCERVDAEEAVASELTPAIPSLPVSSRDAEEILKTIGGQVAPADWQGADGAPLYHLGPGPGFVDLIYLGNETIMKIQNVVAVIEGKDEPDRYVILGNHRDAWTFGAVDPNSGTASLLEVAQRFHKLQKRGWRPRRSIVLCNWDAEEYSLLGSTEWVEDNRAILASRAVAYINVDSAVSGPVSMPLQPHNLMRCLKKYPRRFKILIIHPSHCFNLG
;
A
#
# COMPACT_ATOMS: atom_id res chain seq x y z
N MET A 1 21.87 73.57 33.25
CA MET A 1 23.15 72.84 33.40
C MET A 1 22.98 71.85 34.56
N SER A 2 22.14 70.82 34.41
CA SER A 2 22.47 69.47 33.92
C SER A 2 23.74 68.89 34.54
N LEU A 3 23.57 68.15 35.65
CA LEU A 3 24.55 67.23 36.22
C LEU A 3 24.06 65.82 35.90
N ASP A 4 24.85 65.15 35.05
CA ASP A 4 24.64 63.81 34.49
C ASP A 4 24.69 62.75 35.62
N ARG A 5 23.53 62.17 35.96
CA ARG A 5 23.43 60.91 36.72
C ARG A 5 22.80 59.88 35.80
N ARG A 6 23.61 59.01 35.21
CA ARG A 6 23.13 57.79 34.54
C ARG A 6 22.78 56.73 35.58
N PRO A 7 21.55 56.21 35.64
CA PRO A 7 21.25 54.99 36.39
C PRO A 7 21.57 53.76 35.55
N THR A 8 22.29 52.84 36.17
CA THR A 8 22.58 51.48 35.71
C THR A 8 21.27 50.72 35.45
N LEU A 9 21.01 50.32 34.20
CA LEU A 9 19.91 49.42 33.87
C LEU A 9 20.29 47.99 34.29
N LEU A 10 19.63 47.48 35.33
CA LEU A 10 19.65 46.06 35.69
C LEU A 10 18.94 45.26 34.57
N LEU A 11 19.68 44.39 33.88
CA LEU A 11 19.10 43.39 32.98
C LEU A 11 18.35 42.33 33.81
N PRO A 12 17.14 41.91 33.41
CA PRO A 12 16.45 40.81 34.07
C PRO A 12 17.19 39.48 33.82
N PRO A 13 17.07 38.50 34.72
CA PRO A 13 17.75 37.22 34.56
C PRO A 13 17.26 36.52 33.29
N THR A 14 18.22 36.00 32.53
CA THR A 14 18.00 35.22 31.32
C THR A 14 17.00 34.10 31.57
N SER A 15 15.84 34.18 30.90
CA SER A 15 14.88 33.07 30.84
C SER A 15 15.60 31.84 30.30
N SER A 16 15.38 30.71 30.96
CA SER A 16 15.78 29.38 30.52
C SER A 16 15.53 29.21 29.02
N LYS A 17 16.54 28.70 28.30
CA LYS A 17 16.32 28.18 26.95
C LYS A 17 15.20 27.13 27.05
N PRO A 18 14.14 27.21 26.23
CA PRO A 18 13.14 26.15 26.21
C PRO A 18 13.84 24.84 25.88
N SER A 19 13.58 23.80 26.66
CA SER A 19 14.02 22.45 26.31
C SER A 19 13.50 22.14 24.91
N PRO A 20 14.32 21.59 24.01
CA PRO A 20 13.83 21.19 22.70
C PRO A 20 12.76 20.13 22.91
N GLN A 21 11.51 20.43 22.55
CA GLN A 21 10.44 19.44 22.62
C GLN A 21 10.81 18.23 21.75
N PRO A 22 10.69 17.00 22.29
CA PRO A 22 10.85 15.79 21.50
C PRO A 22 9.74 15.71 20.45
N PRO A 23 9.94 14.95 19.35
CA PRO A 23 8.84 14.68 18.43
C PRO A 23 7.68 13.98 19.15
N SER A 24 6.46 14.15 18.63
CA SER A 24 5.25 13.63 19.27
C SER A 24 5.35 12.13 19.55
N LEU A 25 5.18 11.75 20.83
CA LEU A 25 5.42 10.40 21.37
C LEU A 25 4.23 9.43 21.19
N SER A 26 3.06 9.96 20.87
CA SER A 26 1.86 9.21 20.50
C SER A 26 1.01 10.13 19.64
N THR A 27 0.77 9.74 18.38
CA THR A 27 -0.12 10.49 17.49
C THR A 27 -1.33 9.61 17.23
N SER A 28 -2.45 10.04 17.80
CA SER A 28 -3.75 9.47 17.53
C SER A 28 -4.47 10.43 16.61
N SER A 29 -4.67 10.02 15.37
CA SER A 29 -5.04 10.94 14.29
C SER A 29 -6.25 10.38 13.53
N PRO A 30 -7.31 11.17 13.34
CA PRO A 30 -8.41 10.78 12.46
C PRO A 30 -7.90 10.78 11.02
N MET A 31 -8.08 9.70 10.27
CA MET A 31 -7.60 9.55 8.90
C MET A 31 -8.60 8.82 8.01
N THR A 32 -8.65 9.20 6.75
CA THR A 32 -9.56 8.58 5.78
C THR A 32 -9.10 7.18 5.39
N SER A 33 -9.91 6.17 5.68
CA SER A 33 -9.74 4.78 5.28
C SER A 33 -10.96 4.32 4.47
N SER A 34 -10.79 3.25 3.68
CA SER A 34 -11.87 2.70 2.86
C SER A 34 -12.05 1.21 3.11
N TYR A 35 -13.31 0.74 3.15
CA TYR A 35 -13.64 -0.68 3.31
C TYR A 35 -14.77 -1.08 2.36
N PRO A 36 -14.81 -2.36 1.90
CA PRO A 36 -15.89 -2.83 1.06
C PRO A 36 -17.17 -2.98 1.89
N THR A 37 -18.31 -2.65 1.30
CA THR A 37 -19.62 -3.02 1.85
C THR A 37 -19.95 -4.49 1.51
N PRO A 38 -20.83 -5.16 2.27
CA PRO A 38 -21.20 -6.57 2.03
C PRO A 38 -21.87 -6.85 0.67
N PHE A 39 -22.16 -5.82 -0.14
CA PHE A 39 -22.80 -5.92 -1.45
C PHE A 39 -21.82 -5.87 -2.64
N THR A 40 -20.51 -6.05 -2.42
CA THR A 40 -19.55 -6.20 -3.53
C THR A 40 -19.82 -7.50 -4.29
N ALA A 41 -20.06 -7.42 -5.59
CA ALA A 41 -20.43 -8.56 -6.43
C ALA A 41 -19.77 -8.51 -7.81
N LEU A 42 -19.35 -9.68 -8.28
CA LEU A 42 -18.81 -9.88 -9.62
C LEU A 42 -19.57 -11.04 -10.28
N PHE A 43 -20.18 -10.77 -11.43
CA PHE A 43 -20.90 -11.75 -12.23
C PHE A 43 -20.24 -11.94 -13.59
N LEU A 44 -19.99 -13.20 -13.95
CA LEU A 44 -19.46 -13.59 -15.25
C LEU A 44 -20.56 -14.25 -16.09
N PHE A 45 -20.74 -13.78 -17.33
CA PHE A 45 -21.70 -14.32 -18.28
C PHE A 45 -20.99 -15.05 -19.42
N HIS A 46 -21.42 -16.29 -19.67
CA HIS A 46 -20.90 -17.15 -20.74
C HIS A 46 -21.75 -17.00 -22.01
N PRO A 47 -21.14 -16.92 -23.21
CA PRO A 47 -21.84 -16.61 -24.46
C PRO A 47 -22.48 -17.82 -25.19
N VAL A 48 -22.78 -18.94 -24.53
CA VAL A 48 -23.37 -20.13 -25.21
C VAL A 48 -24.91 -20.03 -25.26
N PRO A 49 -25.59 -20.27 -26.40
CA PRO A 49 -26.90 -19.67 -26.71
C PRO A 49 -28.15 -20.33 -26.08
N LEU A 50 -28.05 -21.05 -24.96
CA LEU A 50 -29.25 -21.71 -24.37
C LEU A 50 -29.43 -21.58 -22.85
N CYS A 51 -28.50 -20.98 -22.10
CA CYS A 51 -28.76 -20.56 -20.72
C CYS A 51 -27.58 -19.69 -20.23
N PRO A 52 -27.77 -18.43 -19.84
CA PRO A 52 -26.72 -17.68 -19.17
C PRO A 52 -26.39 -18.40 -17.85
N ARG A 53 -25.24 -19.09 -17.79
CA ARG A 53 -24.69 -19.56 -16.51
C ARG A 53 -24.15 -18.34 -15.78
N LEU A 54 -24.92 -17.89 -14.79
CA LEU A 54 -24.50 -16.90 -13.80
C LEU A 54 -23.56 -17.59 -12.81
N SER A 55 -22.25 -17.34 -12.94
CA SER A 55 -21.29 -17.71 -11.91
C SER A 55 -21.09 -16.50 -11.00
N SER A 56 -21.59 -16.56 -9.77
CA SER A 56 -21.20 -15.58 -8.75
C SER A 56 -19.77 -15.88 -8.33
N ILE A 57 -18.86 -14.96 -8.64
CA ILE A 57 -17.49 -15.02 -8.15
C ILE A 57 -17.51 -14.40 -6.77
N SER A 58 -17.59 -15.26 -5.75
CA SER A 58 -17.47 -14.90 -4.35
C SER A 58 -16.18 -15.50 -3.80
N SER A 59 -15.50 -14.80 -2.90
CA SER A 59 -14.31 -15.29 -2.21
C SER A 59 -14.64 -16.56 -1.41
N ARG A 60 -14.48 -17.74 -2.03
CA ARG A 60 -14.71 -19.03 -1.37
C ARG A 60 -13.47 -19.40 -0.56
N LYS A 61 -13.65 -19.49 0.76
CA LYS A 61 -12.62 -19.93 1.72
C LYS A 61 -12.29 -21.40 1.49
N SER A 62 -11.00 -21.75 1.54
CA SER A 62 -10.57 -23.15 1.45
C SER A 62 -10.91 -23.89 2.74
N THR A 63 -11.51 -25.08 2.64
CA THR A 63 -11.84 -25.93 3.80
C THR A 63 -10.63 -26.68 4.35
N SER A 64 -9.51 -26.70 3.62
CA SER A 64 -8.26 -27.35 4.02
C SER A 64 -7.23 -26.38 4.62
N ASP A 65 -7.57 -25.10 4.78
CA ASP A 65 -6.68 -24.11 5.42
C ASP A 65 -6.68 -24.33 6.95
N PRO A 66 -5.53 -24.62 7.57
CA PRO A 66 -5.44 -24.74 9.03
C PRO A 66 -5.79 -23.44 9.78
N SER A 67 -5.83 -22.30 9.08
CA SER A 67 -6.28 -21.00 9.59
C SER A 67 -7.73 -20.66 9.22
N ALA A 68 -8.51 -21.61 8.68
CA ALA A 68 -9.87 -21.37 8.19
C ALA A 68 -10.81 -20.72 9.23
N THR A 69 -10.62 -21.05 10.52
CA THR A 69 -11.38 -20.44 11.63
C THR A 69 -11.04 -18.97 11.81
N ALA A 70 -9.77 -18.58 11.67
CA ALA A 70 -9.33 -17.18 11.73
C ALA A 70 -9.65 -16.44 10.42
N ALA A 71 -9.71 -17.14 9.28
CA ALA A 71 -10.14 -16.57 8.01
C ALA A 71 -11.60 -16.09 8.05
N ALA A 72 -12.41 -16.52 9.03
CA ALA A 72 -13.74 -15.98 9.30
C ALA A 72 -13.74 -14.48 9.65
N GLU A 73 -12.67 -14.00 10.28
CA GLU A 73 -12.51 -12.63 10.77
C GLU A 73 -11.91 -11.67 9.71
N VAL A 74 -11.44 -12.22 8.58
CA VAL A 74 -10.79 -11.47 7.51
C VAL A 74 -11.83 -10.79 6.62
N LEU A 75 -11.58 -9.52 6.30
CA LEU A 75 -12.40 -8.72 5.39
C LEU A 75 -12.49 -9.38 3.99
N PRO A 76 -13.59 -9.17 3.26
CA PRO A 76 -13.66 -9.54 1.84
C PRO A 76 -12.51 -8.92 1.04
N THR A 77 -12.14 -9.53 -0.08
CA THR A 77 -11.06 -9.03 -0.93
C THR A 77 -11.48 -7.78 -1.68
N PHE A 78 -10.66 -6.73 -1.62
CA PHE A 78 -10.97 -5.44 -2.25
C PHE A 78 -9.69 -4.64 -2.58
N HIS A 79 -9.86 -3.61 -3.40
CA HIS A 79 -8.88 -2.55 -3.56
C HIS A 79 -9.28 -1.37 -2.68
N ALA A 80 -8.42 -0.96 -1.74
CA ALA A 80 -8.68 0.27 -1.01
C ALA A 80 -8.60 1.49 -1.93
N TYR A 81 -9.48 2.46 -1.67
CA TYR A 81 -9.75 3.67 -2.45
C TYR A 81 -10.29 3.42 -3.87
N ALA A 82 -10.71 2.20 -4.23
CA ALA A 82 -11.37 1.97 -5.50
C ALA A 82 -12.69 2.76 -5.59
N ARG A 83 -13.02 3.23 -6.80
CA ARG A 83 -14.24 3.99 -7.07
C ARG A 83 -15.47 3.10 -6.89
N SER A 84 -16.42 3.52 -6.04
CA SER A 84 -17.75 2.92 -5.99
C SER A 84 -18.50 3.10 -7.31
N GLY A 85 -19.11 2.04 -7.82
CA GLY A 85 -19.87 2.06 -9.06
C GLY A 85 -20.21 0.67 -9.57
N ALA A 86 -21.12 0.64 -10.54
CA ALA A 86 -21.45 -0.53 -11.33
C ALA A 86 -20.97 -0.32 -12.77
N ALA A 87 -20.33 -1.32 -13.34
CA ALA A 87 -19.81 -1.28 -14.70
C ALA A 87 -19.97 -2.65 -15.35
N THR A 88 -20.42 -2.63 -16.59
CA THR A 88 -20.75 -3.83 -17.33
C THR A 88 -20.11 -3.74 -18.72
N GLY A 89 -19.46 -4.80 -19.18
CA GLY A 89 -18.81 -4.80 -20.49
C GLY A 89 -18.18 -6.13 -20.88
N GLN A 90 -17.74 -6.23 -22.13
CA GLN A 90 -16.92 -7.35 -22.57
C GLN A 90 -15.53 -7.27 -21.92
N VAL A 91 -14.83 -8.40 -21.86
CA VAL A 91 -13.52 -8.45 -21.22
C VAL A 91 -12.39 -8.33 -22.24
N VAL A 92 -11.42 -7.46 -21.96
CA VAL A 92 -10.16 -7.30 -22.69
C VAL A 92 -9.00 -7.68 -21.78
N TYR A 93 -8.10 -8.53 -22.26
CA TYR A 93 -6.91 -8.91 -21.51
C TYR A 93 -5.74 -7.96 -21.80
N ALA A 94 -5.26 -7.26 -20.78
CA ALA A 94 -4.24 -6.21 -20.89
C ALA A 94 -2.90 -6.58 -20.24
N ASN A 95 -2.57 -7.88 -20.15
CA ASN A 95 -1.31 -8.34 -19.58
C ASN A 95 -1.04 -7.75 -18.19
N TYR A 96 0.06 -7.01 -17.98
CA TYR A 96 0.39 -6.38 -16.70
C TYR A 96 -0.20 -4.96 -16.54
N GLY A 97 -1.06 -4.52 -17.46
CA GLY A 97 -1.70 -3.20 -17.41
C GLY A 97 -0.75 -2.03 -17.59
N ARG A 98 0.42 -2.24 -18.22
CA ARG A 98 1.41 -1.19 -18.45
C ARG A 98 1.00 -0.32 -19.63
N VAL A 99 1.58 0.87 -19.72
CA VAL A 99 1.31 1.79 -20.84
C VAL A 99 1.62 1.13 -22.18
N GLU A 100 2.72 0.36 -22.25
CA GLU A 100 3.08 -0.42 -23.44
C GLU A 100 2.11 -1.57 -23.75
N ASP A 101 1.45 -2.15 -22.75
CA ASP A 101 0.45 -3.20 -22.96
C ASP A 101 -0.79 -2.61 -23.66
N PHE A 102 -1.27 -1.45 -23.20
CA PHE A 102 -2.38 -0.75 -23.86
C PHE A 102 -2.02 -0.22 -25.25
N ALA A 103 -0.78 0.22 -25.46
CA ALA A 103 -0.29 0.58 -26.80
C ALA A 103 -0.25 -0.65 -27.74
N ALA A 104 0.15 -1.81 -27.23
CA ALA A 104 0.19 -3.06 -27.96
C ALA A 104 -1.21 -3.60 -28.32
N LEU A 105 -2.21 -3.40 -27.47
CA LEU A 105 -3.62 -3.67 -27.78
C LEU A 105 -4.13 -2.78 -28.90
N ARG A 106 -3.86 -1.46 -28.81
CA ARG A 106 -4.26 -0.48 -29.81
C ARG A 106 -3.65 -0.76 -31.18
N SER A 107 -2.37 -1.12 -31.24
CA SER A 107 -1.70 -1.43 -32.51
C SER A 107 -2.23 -2.71 -33.18
N ARG A 108 -2.87 -3.58 -32.40
CA ARG A 108 -3.54 -4.81 -32.88
C ARG A 108 -5.04 -4.60 -33.16
N GLY A 109 -5.55 -3.38 -33.00
CA GLY A 109 -6.97 -3.06 -33.21
C GLY A 109 -7.90 -3.66 -32.15
N VAL A 110 -7.41 -3.93 -30.94
CA VAL A 110 -8.23 -4.39 -29.82
C VAL A 110 -8.84 -3.17 -29.10
N GLU A 111 -10.16 -3.06 -29.11
CA GLU A 111 -10.90 -1.94 -28.53
C GLU A 111 -11.04 -2.08 -27.00
N VAL A 112 -10.41 -1.17 -26.26
CA VAL A 112 -10.49 -1.12 -24.78
C VAL A 112 -11.64 -0.23 -24.31
N ALA A 113 -12.00 0.80 -25.09
CA ALA A 113 -13.01 1.76 -24.66
C ALA A 113 -14.38 1.09 -24.49
N GLY A 114 -15.03 1.36 -23.36
CA GLY A 114 -16.34 0.76 -23.04
C GLY A 114 -16.28 -0.67 -22.49
N ASN A 115 -15.09 -1.27 -22.36
CA ASN A 115 -14.91 -2.66 -21.93
C ASN A 115 -14.30 -2.77 -20.53
N VAL A 116 -14.43 -3.96 -19.93
CA VAL A 116 -13.80 -4.32 -18.65
C VAL A 116 -12.40 -4.84 -18.94
N VAL A 117 -11.39 -4.28 -18.27
CA VAL A 117 -10.01 -4.74 -18.41
C VAL A 117 -9.72 -5.82 -17.39
N LEU A 118 -9.13 -6.93 -17.83
CA LEU A 118 -8.48 -7.92 -16.97
C LEU A 118 -6.96 -7.79 -17.10
N ALA A 119 -6.27 -7.59 -15.99
CA ALA A 119 -4.81 -7.49 -15.95
C ALA A 119 -4.22 -8.28 -14.77
N ARG A 120 -2.98 -8.74 -14.89
CA ARG A 120 -2.26 -9.43 -13.80
C ARG A 120 -1.34 -8.48 -13.03
N TYR A 121 -1.18 -8.76 -11.75
CA TYR A 121 -0.16 -8.14 -10.90
C TYR A 121 1.26 -8.48 -11.37
N GLY A 122 2.25 -7.63 -11.04
CA GLY A 122 3.66 -8.03 -11.02
C GLY A 122 4.67 -6.98 -11.49
N LYS A 123 4.33 -6.14 -12.47
CA LYS A 123 5.32 -5.23 -13.11
C LYS A 123 5.21 -3.77 -12.72
N ILE A 124 4.01 -3.31 -12.37
CA ILE A 124 3.75 -1.91 -11.97
C ILE A 124 2.86 -1.88 -10.74
N TYR A 125 2.77 -0.72 -10.11
CA TYR A 125 1.86 -0.50 -9.00
C TYR A 125 0.40 -0.68 -9.44
N ARG A 126 -0.40 -1.31 -8.60
CA ARG A 126 -1.79 -1.68 -8.92
C ARG A 126 -2.70 -0.48 -9.22
N GLY A 127 -2.50 0.65 -8.55
CA GLY A 127 -3.22 1.88 -8.87
C GLY A 127 -2.88 2.40 -10.27
N ASP A 128 -1.65 2.17 -10.77
CA ASP A 128 -1.29 2.52 -12.14
C ASP A 128 -1.94 1.58 -13.18
N ILE A 129 -2.15 0.28 -12.87
CA ILE A 129 -2.94 -0.64 -13.72
C ILE A 129 -4.35 -0.07 -13.94
N VAL A 130 -5.03 0.28 -12.85
CA VAL A 130 -6.41 0.79 -12.90
C VAL A 130 -6.46 2.14 -13.61
N ARG A 131 -5.50 3.04 -13.33
CA ARG A 131 -5.39 4.34 -14.02
C ARG A 131 -5.15 4.17 -15.52
N ASN A 132 -4.23 3.29 -15.93
CA ASN A 132 -3.94 3.07 -17.35
C ASN A 132 -5.14 2.49 -18.08
N ALA A 133 -5.89 1.57 -17.45
CA ALA A 133 -7.14 1.05 -17.98
C ALA A 133 -8.17 2.17 -18.19
N HIS A 134 -8.35 3.04 -17.19
CA HIS A 134 -9.23 4.22 -17.30
C HIS A 134 -8.82 5.14 -18.45
N LEU A 135 -7.52 5.48 -18.56
CA LEU A 135 -6.99 6.33 -19.64
C LEU A 135 -7.14 5.68 -21.03
N ALA A 136 -7.23 4.36 -21.10
CA ALA A 136 -7.54 3.62 -22.32
C ALA A 136 -9.06 3.53 -22.62
N GLY A 137 -9.91 4.11 -21.77
CA GLY A 137 -11.36 4.15 -21.93
C GLY A 137 -12.12 2.98 -21.29
N ALA A 138 -11.46 2.14 -20.50
CA ALA A 138 -12.10 1.03 -19.82
C ALA A 138 -13.14 1.53 -18.79
N VAL A 139 -14.20 0.74 -18.59
CA VAL A 139 -15.27 1.07 -17.63
C VAL A 139 -15.05 0.46 -16.24
N ALA A 140 -14.21 -0.58 -16.16
CA ALA A 140 -13.78 -1.21 -14.91
C ALA A 140 -12.46 -1.97 -15.11
N ALA A 141 -11.78 -2.27 -14.01
CA ALA A 141 -10.54 -3.06 -14.01
C ALA A 141 -10.59 -4.22 -12.99
N ILE A 142 -10.36 -5.43 -13.46
CA ILE A 142 -10.15 -6.62 -12.63
C ILE A 142 -8.65 -6.92 -12.63
N VAL A 143 -8.07 -7.08 -11.44
CA VAL A 143 -6.65 -7.37 -11.28
C VAL A 143 -6.49 -8.73 -10.60
N TYR A 144 -5.65 -9.61 -11.13
CA TYR A 144 -5.47 -10.95 -10.57
C TYR A 144 -4.01 -11.33 -10.38
N THR A 145 -3.78 -12.28 -9.49
CA THR A 145 -2.43 -12.77 -9.19
C THR A 145 -2.16 -14.03 -10.01
N ASP A 146 -1.52 -13.90 -11.18
CA ASP A 146 -1.31 -15.01 -12.12
C ASP A 146 -0.43 -16.12 -11.52
N ALA A 147 -0.83 -17.38 -11.73
CA ALA A 147 -0.07 -18.54 -11.27
C ALA A 147 1.33 -18.61 -11.90
N LYS A 148 1.53 -17.98 -13.07
CA LYS A 148 2.84 -17.85 -13.73
C LYS A 148 3.85 -17.14 -12.85
N ASP A 149 3.40 -16.10 -12.15
CA ASP A 149 4.27 -15.22 -11.38
C ASP A 149 4.30 -15.62 -9.89
N TYR A 150 3.21 -16.20 -9.38
CA TYR A 150 3.03 -16.42 -7.93
C TYR A 150 2.59 -17.84 -7.53
N GLY A 151 2.28 -18.71 -8.49
CA GLY A 151 1.73 -20.04 -8.24
C GLY A 151 2.77 -21.15 -8.06
N GLY A 152 4.06 -20.85 -8.27
CA GLY A 152 5.15 -21.81 -8.02
C GLY A 152 5.36 -22.89 -9.05
N HIS A 153 4.66 -22.82 -10.19
CA HIS A 153 4.72 -23.81 -11.26
C HIS A 153 4.42 -25.22 -10.74
N VAL A 154 5.45 -26.08 -10.68
CA VAL A 154 5.34 -27.48 -10.21
C VAL A 154 5.50 -27.62 -8.69
N ARG A 155 5.79 -26.54 -7.97
CA ARG A 155 6.01 -26.55 -6.52
C ARG A 155 4.67 -26.44 -5.77
N PRO A 156 4.57 -27.00 -4.57
CA PRO A 156 3.34 -26.94 -3.80
C PRO A 156 3.01 -25.51 -3.35
N TRP A 157 1.72 -25.22 -3.33
CA TRP A 157 1.14 -24.01 -2.74
C TRP A 157 0.94 -24.17 -1.23
N PHE A 158 0.64 -23.07 -0.53
CA PHE A 158 0.19 -23.14 0.85
C PHE A 158 -1.07 -24.02 1.00
N PRO A 159 -1.18 -24.88 2.02
CA PRO A 159 -0.32 -24.98 3.20
C PRO A 159 0.95 -25.84 3.04
N ASP A 160 1.05 -26.61 1.96
CA ASP A 160 2.12 -27.60 1.76
C ASP A 160 3.41 -26.99 1.14
N GLY A 161 3.38 -25.71 0.80
CA GLY A 161 4.50 -24.96 0.26
C GLY A 161 4.33 -23.45 0.37
N LEU A 162 5.28 -22.71 -0.23
CA LEU A 162 5.39 -21.25 -0.08
C LEU A 162 4.60 -20.45 -1.12
N TRP A 163 4.08 -21.12 -2.14
CA TRP A 163 3.45 -20.46 -3.28
C TRP A 163 1.97 -20.18 -3.04
N LEU A 164 1.46 -19.17 -3.76
CA LEU A 164 0.10 -18.71 -3.56
C LEU A 164 -0.90 -19.78 -4.04
N PRO A 165 -1.86 -20.20 -3.21
CA PRO A 165 -2.92 -21.10 -3.66
C PRO A 165 -3.85 -20.38 -4.66
N PRO A 166 -4.63 -21.08 -5.50
CA PRO A 166 -5.38 -20.46 -6.59
C PRO A 166 -6.56 -19.65 -6.10
N SER A 167 -6.97 -19.83 -4.84
CA SER A 167 -7.96 -19.02 -4.16
C SER A 167 -7.35 -17.81 -3.45
N GLY A 168 -6.03 -17.69 -3.40
CA GLY A 168 -5.33 -16.57 -2.81
C GLY A 168 -5.52 -15.31 -3.65
N VAL A 169 -5.71 -14.17 -2.97
CA VAL A 169 -5.94 -12.88 -3.62
C VAL A 169 -5.01 -11.86 -3.00
N GLN A 170 -4.24 -11.19 -3.85
CA GLN A 170 -3.50 -10.00 -3.43
C GLN A 170 -4.46 -8.80 -3.36
N VAL A 171 -4.62 -8.25 -2.16
CA VAL A 171 -5.32 -6.98 -1.92
C VAL A 171 -4.31 -5.82 -1.82
N GLY A 172 -4.80 -4.59 -1.76
CA GLY A 172 -3.95 -3.42 -1.59
C GLY A 172 -4.65 -2.11 -1.89
N SER A 173 -4.03 -1.01 -1.46
CA SER A 173 -4.43 0.33 -1.89
C SER A 173 -4.18 0.54 -3.39
N THR A 174 -5.10 1.26 -4.03
CA THR A 174 -5.00 1.81 -5.39
C THR A 174 -4.81 3.33 -5.41
N TYR A 175 -4.74 3.97 -4.24
CA TYR A 175 -4.47 5.40 -4.08
C TYR A 175 -2.99 5.70 -4.39
N ARG A 176 -2.76 6.67 -5.28
CA ARG A 176 -1.44 7.00 -5.82
C ARG A 176 -0.72 8.11 -5.05
N GLY A 177 -1.36 8.67 -4.02
CA GLY A 177 -0.76 9.65 -3.13
C GLY A 177 -0.03 9.03 -1.94
N LEU A 178 0.35 9.89 -1.00
CA LEU A 178 0.99 9.52 0.27
C LEU A 178 0.25 10.25 1.38
N GLY A 179 0.06 9.63 2.54
CA GLY A 179 -0.66 10.26 3.64
C GLY A 179 -2.16 10.34 3.39
N ASP A 180 -2.88 11.03 4.26
CA ASP A 180 -4.34 11.15 4.17
C ASP A 180 -4.72 11.93 2.90
N LEU A 181 -5.58 11.31 2.09
CA LEU A 181 -6.15 11.90 0.89
C LEU A 181 -6.75 13.29 1.14
N THR A 182 -7.29 13.51 2.34
CA THR A 182 -8.00 14.74 2.71
C THR A 182 -7.12 15.80 3.37
N THR A 183 -5.84 15.51 3.66
CA THR A 183 -4.89 16.49 4.24
C THR A 183 -3.56 16.54 3.48
N PRO A 184 -3.57 16.80 2.16
CA PRO A 184 -2.37 16.69 1.34
C PRO A 184 -1.28 17.71 1.71
N GLY A 185 -0.31 17.29 2.50
CA GLY A 185 0.87 18.09 2.87
C GLY A 185 0.84 18.71 4.28
N TRP A 186 -0.18 18.39 5.09
CA TRP A 186 -0.29 18.80 6.49
C TRP A 186 -0.92 17.70 7.35
N ALA A 187 -0.54 17.66 8.62
CA ALA A 187 -0.95 16.58 9.49
C ALA A 187 -2.46 16.53 9.76
N SER A 188 -3.03 15.34 9.62
CA SER A 188 -4.35 14.91 10.05
C SER A 188 -4.49 14.90 11.59
N ILE A 189 -4.61 16.08 12.19
CA ILE A 189 -4.85 16.26 13.62
C ILE A 189 -6.31 16.65 13.90
N GLU A 190 -6.73 16.58 15.16
CA GLU A 190 -8.08 17.02 15.56
C GLU A 190 -8.27 18.51 15.23
N GLY A 191 -9.37 18.83 14.54
CA GLY A 191 -9.68 20.19 14.11
C GLY A 191 -8.88 20.71 12.91
N CYS A 192 -8.09 19.86 12.23
CA CYS A 192 -7.44 20.27 10.98
C CYS A 192 -8.45 20.57 9.87
N GLU A 193 -8.05 21.45 8.95
CA GLU A 193 -8.74 21.63 7.67
C GLU A 193 -8.58 20.36 6.83
N ARG A 194 -9.65 19.99 6.12
CA ARG A 194 -9.66 18.86 5.18
C ARG A 194 -10.19 19.35 3.86
N VAL A 195 -9.58 18.88 2.77
CA VAL A 195 -10.18 19.05 1.45
C VAL A 195 -11.50 18.29 1.39
N ASP A 196 -12.46 18.82 0.65
CA ASP A 196 -13.74 18.14 0.45
C ASP A 196 -13.60 16.91 -0.45
N ALA A 197 -14.65 16.10 -0.50
CA ALA A 197 -14.64 14.85 -1.26
C ALA A 197 -14.50 15.11 -2.77
N GLU A 198 -15.07 16.21 -3.27
CA GLU A 198 -14.98 16.61 -4.67
C GLU A 198 -13.54 16.95 -5.08
N GLU A 199 -12.83 17.74 -4.28
CA GLU A 199 -11.42 18.10 -4.49
C GLU A 199 -10.51 16.87 -4.36
N ALA A 200 -10.76 16.02 -3.36
CA ALA A 200 -10.06 14.75 -3.19
C ALA A 200 -10.18 13.86 -4.43
N VAL A 201 -11.37 13.75 -5.02
CA VAL A 201 -11.62 13.02 -6.27
C VAL A 201 -10.95 13.71 -7.47
N ALA A 202 -11.01 15.04 -7.54
CA ALA A 202 -10.41 15.83 -8.61
C ALA A 202 -8.87 15.76 -8.64
N SER A 203 -8.24 15.32 -7.55
CA SER A 203 -6.79 15.12 -7.49
C SER A 203 -6.24 14.04 -8.45
N GLU A 204 -7.13 13.19 -9.01
CA GLU A 204 -6.77 12.02 -9.83
C GLU A 204 -5.82 11.02 -9.12
N LEU A 205 -5.73 11.12 -7.78
CA LEU A 205 -4.92 10.20 -6.99
C LEU A 205 -5.66 8.91 -6.67
N THR A 206 -6.99 8.94 -6.61
CA THR A 206 -7.83 7.75 -6.50
C THR A 206 -8.32 7.30 -7.88
N PRO A 207 -8.58 5.99 -8.09
CA PRO A 207 -9.16 5.50 -9.34
C PRO A 207 -10.46 6.21 -9.74
N ALA A 208 -10.62 6.46 -11.03
CA ALA A 208 -11.86 7.00 -11.61
C ALA A 208 -12.89 5.92 -11.99
N ILE A 209 -12.46 4.65 -12.04
CA ILE A 209 -13.30 3.50 -12.41
C ILE A 209 -13.29 2.44 -11.30
N PRO A 210 -14.37 1.64 -11.17
CA PRO A 210 -14.40 0.52 -10.25
C PRO A 210 -13.26 -0.48 -10.52
N SER A 211 -12.73 -1.05 -9.45
CA SER A 211 -11.75 -2.12 -9.59
C SER A 211 -11.85 -3.16 -8.49
N LEU A 212 -11.49 -4.41 -8.82
CA LEU A 212 -11.57 -5.54 -7.88
C LEU A 212 -10.37 -6.48 -8.06
N PRO A 213 -9.71 -6.89 -6.97
CA PRO A 213 -8.74 -7.97 -7.02
C PRO A 213 -9.44 -9.33 -6.98
N VAL A 214 -8.98 -10.27 -7.80
CA VAL A 214 -9.52 -11.64 -7.84
C VAL A 214 -8.40 -12.69 -7.80
N SER A 215 -8.78 -13.92 -7.49
CA SER A 215 -7.85 -15.05 -7.41
C SER A 215 -7.46 -15.53 -8.81
N SER A 216 -6.36 -16.28 -8.94
CA SER A 216 -6.00 -16.88 -10.24
C SER A 216 -7.07 -17.83 -10.75
N ARG A 217 -7.68 -18.62 -9.86
CA ARG A 217 -8.78 -19.51 -10.21
C ARG A 217 -9.95 -18.76 -10.84
N ASP A 218 -10.36 -17.64 -10.24
CA ASP A 218 -11.50 -16.88 -10.73
C ASP A 218 -11.15 -16.12 -12.02
N ALA A 219 -9.92 -15.62 -12.13
CA ALA A 219 -9.42 -15.01 -13.36
C ALA A 219 -9.34 -16.00 -14.52
N GLU A 220 -8.95 -17.25 -14.27
CA GLU A 220 -8.93 -18.31 -15.30
C GLU A 220 -10.32 -18.59 -15.86
N GLU A 221 -11.36 -18.57 -15.03
CA GLU A 221 -12.75 -18.66 -15.51
C GLU A 221 -13.10 -17.49 -16.42
N ILE A 222 -12.66 -16.26 -16.10
CA ILE A 222 -12.84 -15.10 -16.97
C ILE A 222 -12.03 -15.29 -18.28
N LEU A 223 -10.77 -15.66 -18.19
CA LEU A 223 -9.85 -15.85 -19.33
C LEU A 223 -10.38 -16.87 -20.34
N LYS A 224 -11.01 -17.96 -19.88
CA LYS A 224 -11.67 -18.97 -20.74
C LYS A 224 -12.81 -18.39 -21.59
N THR A 225 -13.40 -17.27 -21.18
CA THR A 225 -14.47 -16.60 -21.93
C THR A 225 -13.96 -15.55 -22.91
N ILE A 226 -12.69 -15.17 -22.84
CA ILE A 226 -12.09 -14.20 -23.75
C ILE A 226 -11.68 -14.92 -25.03
N GLY A 227 -12.14 -14.41 -26.16
CA GLY A 227 -11.81 -14.82 -27.51
C GLY A 227 -11.10 -13.70 -28.27
N GLY A 228 -11.22 -13.72 -29.60
CA GLY A 228 -10.47 -12.78 -30.45
C GLY A 228 -9.03 -13.24 -30.68
N GLN A 229 -8.13 -12.29 -30.91
CA GLN A 229 -6.73 -12.59 -31.24
C GLN A 229 -6.03 -13.30 -30.08
N VAL A 230 -5.23 -14.33 -30.39
CA VAL A 230 -4.41 -15.01 -29.39
C VAL A 230 -3.37 -14.02 -28.85
N ALA A 231 -3.23 -13.95 -27.53
CA ALA A 231 -2.25 -13.08 -26.90
C ALA A 231 -0.81 -13.53 -27.23
N PRO A 232 0.16 -12.60 -27.34
CA PRO A 232 1.57 -12.93 -27.56
C PRO A 232 2.11 -14.00 -26.59
N ALA A 233 3.15 -14.73 -27.00
CA ALA A 233 3.69 -15.84 -26.20
C ALA A 233 4.15 -15.39 -24.80
N ASP A 234 4.77 -14.22 -24.68
CA ASP A 234 5.19 -13.63 -23.41
C ASP A 234 4.00 -13.18 -22.53
N TRP A 235 2.82 -13.00 -23.14
CA TRP A 235 1.57 -12.65 -22.47
C TRP A 235 0.77 -13.87 -21.99
N GLN A 236 1.17 -15.09 -22.33
CA GLN A 236 0.51 -16.30 -21.83
C GLN A 236 0.73 -16.51 -20.33
N GLY A 237 -0.11 -17.34 -19.72
CA GLY A 237 -0.07 -17.72 -18.30
C GLY A 237 0.91 -18.84 -17.97
N ALA A 238 0.70 -19.52 -16.84
CA ALA A 238 1.48 -20.68 -16.43
C ALA A 238 1.19 -21.91 -17.30
N ASP A 239 2.05 -22.92 -17.20
CA ASP A 239 1.77 -24.25 -17.78
C ASP A 239 0.45 -24.81 -17.23
N GLY A 240 -0.44 -25.24 -18.13
CA GLY A 240 -1.78 -25.72 -17.78
C GLY A 240 -2.87 -24.65 -17.68
N ALA A 241 -2.51 -23.36 -17.75
CA ALA A 241 -3.48 -22.28 -17.89
C ALA A 241 -4.23 -22.37 -19.24
N PRO A 242 -5.45 -21.81 -19.36
CA PRO A 242 -6.13 -21.70 -20.64
C PRO A 242 -5.29 -20.86 -21.63
N LEU A 243 -5.53 -21.03 -22.93
CA LEU A 243 -4.93 -20.16 -23.94
C LEU A 243 -5.48 -18.74 -23.79
N TYR A 244 -4.62 -17.75 -23.59
CA TYR A 244 -5.06 -16.37 -23.38
C TYR A 244 -5.31 -15.70 -24.73
N HIS A 245 -6.46 -15.05 -24.84
CA HIS A 245 -6.82 -14.18 -25.95
C HIS A 245 -6.92 -12.72 -25.48
N LEU A 246 -6.85 -11.78 -26.42
CA LEU A 246 -6.85 -10.34 -26.13
C LEU A 246 -8.26 -9.76 -25.95
N GLY A 247 -9.30 -10.39 -26.49
CA GLY A 247 -10.66 -9.83 -26.52
C GLY A 247 -10.82 -8.73 -27.59
N PRO A 248 -11.85 -7.87 -27.46
CA PRO A 248 -12.89 -7.91 -26.43
C PRO A 248 -13.87 -9.09 -26.61
N GLY A 249 -14.29 -9.71 -25.50
CA GLY A 249 -15.34 -10.73 -25.48
C GLY A 249 -14.93 -12.06 -26.12
N PRO A 250 -15.85 -13.03 -26.30
CA PRO A 250 -17.30 -12.90 -26.14
C PRO A 250 -17.77 -12.91 -24.67
N GLY A 251 -16.89 -13.22 -23.71
CA GLY A 251 -17.13 -13.10 -22.28
C GLY A 251 -17.55 -11.70 -21.85
N PHE A 252 -18.47 -11.64 -20.90
CA PHE A 252 -19.08 -10.41 -20.43
C PHE A 252 -19.12 -10.39 -18.90
N VAL A 253 -18.75 -9.26 -18.32
CA VAL A 253 -18.65 -9.09 -16.87
C VAL A 253 -19.58 -7.97 -16.43
N ASP A 254 -20.29 -8.22 -15.34
CA ASP A 254 -20.98 -7.21 -14.56
C ASP A 254 -20.29 -7.08 -13.19
N LEU A 255 -19.63 -5.94 -12.97
CA LEU A 255 -18.89 -5.62 -11.75
C LEU A 255 -19.64 -4.54 -10.96
N ILE A 256 -19.97 -4.86 -9.71
CA ILE A 256 -20.52 -3.91 -8.75
C ILE A 256 -19.55 -3.81 -7.58
N TYR A 257 -18.93 -2.65 -7.43
CA TYR A 257 -18.08 -2.32 -6.29
C TYR A 257 -18.71 -1.19 -5.49
N LEU A 258 -18.88 -1.41 -4.19
CA LEU A 258 -19.42 -0.41 -3.26
C LEU A 258 -18.48 -0.33 -2.06
N GLY A 259 -17.56 0.64 -2.11
CA GLY A 259 -16.69 1.02 -1.01
C GLY A 259 -17.31 2.12 -0.15
N ASN A 260 -17.02 2.08 1.15
CA ASN A 260 -17.32 3.16 2.08
C ASN A 260 -16.02 3.83 2.50
N GLU A 261 -15.96 5.15 2.38
CA GLU A 261 -14.83 5.98 2.84
C GLU A 261 -15.20 6.59 4.19
N THR A 262 -14.39 6.33 5.21
CA THR A 262 -14.64 6.79 6.57
C THR A 262 -13.39 7.36 7.19
N ILE A 263 -13.56 8.44 7.95
CA ILE A 263 -12.49 8.96 8.79
C ILE A 263 -12.42 8.10 10.05
N MET A 264 -11.31 7.40 10.22
CA MET A 264 -11.03 6.50 11.33
C MET A 264 -9.80 6.94 12.11
N LYS A 265 -9.83 6.77 13.43
CA LYS A 265 -8.68 7.05 14.27
C LYS A 265 -7.63 5.96 14.12
N ILE A 266 -6.44 6.33 13.68
CA ILE A 266 -5.25 5.48 13.71
C ILE A 266 -4.35 5.87 14.88
N GLN A 267 -3.39 5.02 15.25
CA GLN A 267 -2.52 5.25 16.40
C GLN A 267 -1.06 4.92 16.09
N ASN A 268 -0.13 5.87 16.01
CA ASN A 268 1.29 5.51 15.97
C ASN A 268 1.84 5.28 17.38
N VAL A 269 2.73 4.30 17.55
CA VAL A 269 3.49 4.11 18.80
C VAL A 269 4.92 4.58 18.60
N VAL A 270 5.34 5.60 19.35
CA VAL A 270 6.67 6.20 19.22
C VAL A 270 7.39 6.18 20.57
N ALA A 271 8.55 5.55 20.63
CA ALA A 271 9.39 5.49 21.82
C ALA A 271 10.74 6.17 21.57
N VAL A 272 11.22 6.94 22.54
CA VAL A 272 12.50 7.67 22.43
C VAL A 272 13.46 7.19 23.51
N ILE A 273 14.64 6.75 23.10
CA ILE A 273 15.80 6.53 23.96
C ILE A 273 16.68 7.77 23.85
N GLU A 274 16.70 8.60 24.89
CA GLU A 274 17.42 9.86 24.88
C GLU A 274 18.94 9.70 24.82
N GLY A 275 19.55 10.36 23.83
CA GLY A 275 21.00 10.43 23.64
C GLY A 275 21.72 11.12 24.78
N LYS A 276 22.97 10.74 25.04
CA LYS A 276 23.80 11.33 26.10
C LYS A 276 24.46 12.65 25.69
N ASP A 277 25.03 12.71 24.48
CA ASP A 277 25.85 13.86 24.05
C ASP A 277 25.11 14.76 23.05
N GLU A 278 24.28 14.15 22.19
CA GLU A 278 23.52 14.81 21.13
C GLU A 278 22.03 14.39 21.21
N PRO A 279 21.31 14.74 22.30
CA PRO A 279 19.91 14.32 22.51
C PRO A 279 18.93 14.89 21.47
N ASP A 280 19.32 15.96 20.77
CA ASP A 280 18.59 16.63 19.71
C ASP A 280 18.95 16.09 18.30
N ARG A 281 19.57 14.90 18.21
CA ARG A 281 19.81 14.21 16.93
C ARG A 281 19.14 12.85 16.95
N TYR A 282 18.37 12.54 15.91
CA TYR A 282 17.50 11.37 15.89
C TYR A 282 17.97 10.33 14.86
N VAL A 283 18.24 9.11 15.33
CA VAL A 283 18.30 7.92 14.49
C VAL A 283 16.98 7.19 14.64
N ILE A 284 16.21 7.10 13.56
CA ILE A 284 14.84 6.60 13.59
C ILE A 284 14.83 5.18 13.03
N LEU A 285 14.19 4.25 13.74
CA LEU A 285 13.92 2.88 13.30
C LEU A 285 12.40 2.70 13.23
N GLY A 286 11.87 2.48 12.03
CA GLY A 286 10.45 2.34 11.75
C GLY A 286 10.05 0.98 11.19
N ASN A 287 8.81 0.59 11.46
CA ASN A 287 8.11 -0.58 10.94
C ASN A 287 6.60 -0.29 11.07
N HIS A 288 5.75 -0.69 10.13
CA HIS A 288 4.29 -0.58 10.35
C HIS A 288 3.73 -1.83 11.05
N ARG A 289 2.51 -1.76 11.57
CA ARG A 289 1.87 -2.90 12.26
C ARG A 289 0.51 -3.30 11.71
N ASP A 290 -0.15 -2.42 10.98
CA ASP A 290 -1.41 -2.76 10.32
C ASP A 290 -1.13 -3.74 9.19
N ALA A 291 -2.09 -4.63 8.93
CA ALA A 291 -1.99 -5.60 7.86
C ALA A 291 -3.36 -5.80 7.23
N TRP A 292 -3.38 -6.19 5.95
CA TRP A 292 -4.63 -6.58 5.29
C TRP A 292 -5.33 -7.78 5.92
N THR A 293 -4.55 -8.72 6.47
CA THR A 293 -5.04 -9.95 7.09
C THR A 293 -4.28 -10.20 8.40
N PHE A 294 -3.59 -11.34 8.55
CA PHE A 294 -2.78 -11.66 9.73
C PHE A 294 -1.39 -11.02 9.69
N GLY A 295 -0.90 -10.71 8.48
CA GLY A 295 0.35 -9.98 8.26
C GLY A 295 1.61 -10.62 8.85
N ALA A 296 1.70 -11.95 8.90
CA ALA A 296 2.81 -12.65 9.56
C ALA A 296 4.19 -12.25 9.01
N VAL A 297 4.29 -12.08 7.68
CA VAL A 297 5.47 -11.51 7.02
C VAL A 297 5.35 -10.00 7.00
N ASP A 298 4.39 -9.50 6.23
CA ASP A 298 4.13 -8.07 6.03
C ASP A 298 3.00 -7.61 6.97
N PRO A 299 3.28 -6.90 8.07
CA PRO A 299 4.59 -6.42 8.55
C PRO A 299 5.10 -7.10 9.83
N ASN A 300 4.39 -8.09 10.38
CA ASN A 300 4.64 -8.55 11.75
C ASN A 300 6.02 -9.20 11.96
N SER A 301 6.69 -9.62 10.89
CA SER A 301 8.10 -10.04 10.97
C SER A 301 9.05 -8.87 11.32
N GLY A 302 8.79 -7.68 10.79
CA GLY A 302 9.49 -6.45 11.21
C GLY A 302 9.02 -5.96 12.56
N THR A 303 7.73 -6.07 12.90
CA THR A 303 7.22 -5.73 14.24
C THR A 303 7.94 -6.57 15.31
N ALA A 304 8.06 -7.87 15.09
CA ALA A 304 8.79 -8.78 15.98
C ALA A 304 10.28 -8.36 16.11
N SER A 305 10.91 -8.00 14.99
CA SER A 305 12.30 -7.51 14.98
C SER A 305 12.47 -6.19 15.74
N LEU A 306 11.55 -5.24 15.56
CA LEU A 306 11.53 -3.95 16.25
C LEU A 306 11.39 -4.13 17.77
N LEU A 307 10.46 -4.97 18.20
CA LEU A 307 10.23 -5.27 19.62
C LEU A 307 11.45 -5.94 20.26
N GLU A 308 12.09 -6.87 19.56
CA GLU A 308 13.31 -7.53 20.04
C GLU A 308 14.46 -6.52 20.19
N VAL A 309 14.67 -5.65 19.19
CA VAL A 309 15.66 -4.56 19.27
C VAL A 309 15.37 -3.64 20.45
N ALA A 310 14.10 -3.25 20.65
CA ALA A 310 13.69 -2.42 21.79
C ALA A 310 14.03 -3.09 23.14
N GLN A 311 13.74 -4.39 23.29
CA GLN A 311 14.09 -5.15 24.48
C GLN A 311 15.60 -5.21 24.72
N ARG A 312 16.42 -5.36 23.66
CA ARG A 312 17.88 -5.35 23.79
C ARG A 312 18.43 -3.99 24.20
N PHE A 313 17.90 -2.90 23.66
CA PHE A 313 18.25 -1.55 24.12
C PHE A 313 17.88 -1.34 25.59
N HIS A 314 16.70 -1.78 26.02
CA HIS A 314 16.30 -1.70 27.43
C HIS A 314 17.27 -2.46 28.36
N LYS A 315 17.70 -3.66 27.98
CA LYS A 315 18.72 -4.43 28.74
C LYS A 315 20.07 -3.71 28.80
N LEU A 316 20.47 -3.02 27.73
CA LEU A 316 21.69 -2.21 27.71
C LEU A 316 21.58 -0.98 28.62
N GLN A 317 20.43 -0.29 28.62
CA GLN A 317 20.18 0.85 29.52
C GLN A 317 20.26 0.45 31.00
N LYS A 318 19.73 -0.73 31.37
CA LYS A 318 19.88 -1.30 32.72
C LYS A 318 21.34 -1.52 33.14
N ARG A 319 22.26 -1.62 32.18
CA ARG A 319 23.72 -1.75 32.39
C ARG A 319 24.47 -0.42 32.30
N GLY A 320 23.74 0.70 32.24
CA GLY A 320 24.32 2.06 32.17
C GLY A 320 24.69 2.53 30.77
N TRP A 321 24.40 1.74 29.72
CA TRP A 321 24.63 2.19 28.35
C TRP A 321 23.61 3.27 27.96
N ARG A 322 24.09 4.32 27.30
CA ARG A 322 23.26 5.31 26.62
C ARG A 322 23.83 5.57 25.23
N PRO A 323 22.98 5.71 24.20
CA PRO A 323 23.48 6.06 22.88
C PRO A 323 23.99 7.50 22.88
N ARG A 324 24.92 7.82 21.97
CA ARG A 324 25.39 9.21 21.79
C ARG A 324 24.26 10.14 21.33
N ARG A 325 23.47 9.67 20.36
CA ARG A 325 22.31 10.35 19.76
C ARG A 325 21.01 9.69 20.21
N SER A 326 19.91 10.40 20.17
CA SER A 326 18.60 9.82 20.49
C SER A 326 18.19 8.80 19.45
N ILE A 327 17.69 7.65 19.92
CA ILE A 327 17.11 6.61 19.06
C ILE A 327 15.59 6.73 19.18
N VAL A 328 14.90 6.81 18.05
CA VAL A 328 13.44 6.87 17.97
C VAL A 328 12.94 5.57 17.35
N LEU A 329 12.15 4.81 18.09
CA LEU A 329 11.52 3.57 17.64
C LEU A 329 10.08 3.88 17.29
N CYS A 330 9.69 3.64 16.05
CA CYS A 330 8.36 3.97 15.53
C CYS A 330 7.66 2.71 15.04
N ASN A 331 6.45 2.48 15.53
CA ASN A 331 5.56 1.47 15.00
C ASN A 331 4.32 2.14 14.39
N TRP A 332 4.32 2.22 13.07
CA TRP A 332 3.35 2.98 12.28
C TRP A 332 2.04 2.23 12.09
N ASP A 333 0.96 2.97 12.00
CA ASP A 333 -0.38 2.44 11.70
C ASP A 333 -0.84 2.90 10.31
N ALA A 334 -1.78 2.16 9.74
CA ALA A 334 -2.38 2.39 8.43
C ALA A 334 -1.37 2.64 7.28
N GLU A 335 -0.25 1.92 7.27
CA GLU A 335 0.69 1.91 6.14
C GLU A 335 0.04 1.31 4.88
N GLU A 336 -0.76 0.27 5.03
CA GLU A 336 -1.35 -0.47 3.90
C GLU A 336 -2.33 0.42 3.11
N TYR A 337 -2.83 1.46 3.78
CA TYR A 337 -3.64 2.53 3.24
C TYR A 337 -2.83 3.69 2.64
N SER A 338 -1.58 3.43 2.23
CA SER A 338 -0.66 4.36 1.55
C SER A 338 0.16 5.26 2.50
N LEU A 339 0.85 4.61 3.43
CA LEU A 339 1.80 5.21 4.35
C LEU A 339 1.20 6.23 5.32
N LEU A 340 -0.10 6.12 5.66
CA LEU A 340 -0.84 7.14 6.40
C LEU A 340 -0.12 7.53 7.69
N GLY A 341 0.03 6.63 8.65
CA GLY A 341 0.58 6.97 9.96
C GLY A 341 1.98 7.55 9.93
N SER A 342 2.86 7.02 9.09
CA SER A 342 4.22 7.54 8.97
C SER A 342 4.26 8.92 8.30
N THR A 343 3.40 9.17 7.32
CA THR A 343 3.36 10.44 6.57
C THR A 343 2.83 11.56 7.45
N GLU A 344 1.70 11.34 8.11
CA GLU A 344 1.10 12.37 8.98
C GLU A 344 2.01 12.73 10.16
N TRP A 345 2.73 11.73 10.72
CA TRP A 345 3.71 12.00 11.77
C TRP A 345 4.89 12.84 11.26
N VAL A 346 5.34 12.62 10.03
CA VAL A 346 6.39 13.44 9.40
C VAL A 346 5.89 14.86 9.15
N GLU A 347 4.63 15.02 8.74
CA GLU A 347 4.03 16.33 8.50
C GLU A 347 3.89 17.13 9.81
N ASP A 348 3.45 16.49 10.90
CA ASP A 348 3.34 17.08 12.24
C ASP A 348 4.72 17.52 12.78
N ASN A 349 5.75 16.72 12.51
CA ASN A 349 7.10 16.93 13.05
C ASN A 349 8.10 17.52 12.05
N ARG A 350 7.63 18.07 10.91
CA ARG A 350 8.45 18.40 9.74
C ARG A 350 9.67 19.27 10.07
N ALA A 351 9.47 20.35 10.83
CA ALA A 351 10.55 21.29 11.17
C ALA A 351 11.64 20.65 12.04
N ILE A 352 11.23 19.79 12.98
CA ILE A 352 12.11 19.06 13.88
C ILE A 352 12.90 18.02 13.08
N LEU A 353 12.23 17.20 12.27
CA LEU A 353 12.87 16.15 11.49
C LEU A 353 13.83 16.70 10.44
N ALA A 354 13.45 17.77 9.74
CA ALA A 354 14.32 18.41 8.74
C ALA A 354 15.64 18.94 9.33
N SER A 355 15.65 19.31 10.61
CA SER A 355 16.84 19.87 11.28
C SER A 355 17.62 18.85 12.10
N ARG A 356 16.97 17.79 12.61
CA ARG A 356 17.52 16.90 13.64
C ARG A 356 17.60 15.43 13.25
N ALA A 357 16.86 14.97 12.24
CA ALA A 357 16.92 13.58 11.81
C ALA A 357 18.27 13.29 11.12
N VAL A 358 18.94 12.26 11.59
CA VAL A 358 20.24 11.80 11.06
C VAL A 358 20.03 10.71 10.01
N ALA A 359 19.18 9.73 10.33
CA ALA A 359 18.84 8.62 9.45
C ALA A 359 17.47 8.06 9.81
N TYR A 360 16.80 7.52 8.79
CA TYR A 360 15.62 6.66 8.94
C TYR A 360 15.98 5.26 8.46
N ILE A 361 15.74 4.26 9.30
CA ILE A 361 15.94 2.85 9.03
C ILE A 361 14.56 2.20 9.05
N ASN A 362 14.18 1.53 7.96
CA ASN A 362 12.90 0.81 7.88
C ASN A 362 13.17 -0.69 7.87
N VAL A 363 12.42 -1.42 8.67
CA VAL A 363 12.36 -2.88 8.62
C VAL A 363 10.90 -3.26 8.53
N ASP A 364 10.43 -3.46 7.31
CA ASP A 364 9.02 -3.70 7.07
C ASP A 364 8.66 -5.17 7.31
N SER A 365 8.81 -5.97 6.27
CA SER A 365 8.98 -7.41 6.43
C SER A 365 10.47 -7.72 6.58
N ALA A 366 10.83 -8.30 7.73
CA ALA A 366 12.20 -8.66 8.06
C ALA A 366 12.72 -9.87 7.27
N VAL A 367 11.81 -10.69 6.74
CA VAL A 367 12.12 -11.92 5.99
C VAL A 367 11.17 -12.06 4.82
N SER A 368 11.70 -12.17 3.60
CA SER A 368 10.92 -12.40 2.36
C SER A 368 11.28 -13.70 1.64
N GLY A 369 12.19 -14.49 2.22
CA GLY A 369 12.64 -15.76 1.66
C GLY A 369 14.06 -16.13 2.11
N PRO A 370 14.58 -17.28 1.67
CA PRO A 370 15.89 -17.78 2.07
C PRO A 370 17.06 -17.08 1.35
N VAL A 371 16.79 -16.26 0.33
CA VAL A 371 17.82 -15.58 -0.47
C VAL A 371 17.94 -14.13 0.00
N SER A 372 19.18 -13.69 0.25
CA SER A 372 19.50 -12.29 0.58
C SER A 372 19.02 -11.34 -0.52
N MET A 373 18.14 -10.41 -0.18
CA MET A 373 17.81 -9.28 -1.05
C MET A 373 18.72 -8.07 -0.76
N PRO A 374 19.06 -7.28 -1.78
CA PRO A 374 19.78 -6.02 -1.59
C PRO A 374 18.89 -4.98 -0.89
N LEU A 375 19.51 -4.15 -0.04
CA LEU A 375 18.89 -2.98 0.58
C LEU A 375 18.34 -2.02 -0.49
N GLN A 376 17.10 -1.57 -0.35
CA GLN A 376 16.45 -0.64 -1.29
C GLN A 376 16.14 0.69 -0.60
N PRO A 377 16.16 1.84 -1.29
CA PRO A 377 15.65 3.11 -0.75
C PRO A 377 14.11 3.21 -0.91
N HIS A 378 13.37 3.51 0.16
CA HIS A 378 11.88 3.62 0.19
C HIS A 378 11.30 4.90 -0.40
N ASN A 379 9.99 4.88 -0.68
CA ASN A 379 9.18 5.99 -1.18
C ASN A 379 9.00 7.17 -0.21
N LEU A 380 9.28 7.03 1.10
CA LEU A 380 9.40 8.18 2.03
C LEU A 380 10.48 9.19 1.59
N MET A 381 11.38 8.74 0.69
CA MET A 381 12.33 9.59 0.02
C MET A 381 11.66 10.67 -0.86
N ARG A 382 10.40 10.53 -1.31
CA ARG A 382 9.65 11.59 -2.03
C ARG A 382 9.29 12.78 -1.12
N CYS A 383 8.87 12.53 0.13
CA CYS A 383 8.60 13.61 1.08
C CYS A 383 9.88 14.35 1.51
N LEU A 384 11.00 13.63 1.64
CA LEU A 384 12.28 14.21 2.10
C LEU A 384 13.14 14.79 0.96
N LYS A 385 13.00 14.34 -0.30
CA LYS A 385 13.75 14.85 -1.47
C LYS A 385 13.33 16.24 -1.96
N LYS A 386 12.29 16.85 -1.39
CA LYS A 386 11.95 18.25 -1.67
C LYS A 386 12.98 19.24 -1.09
N TYR A 387 14.06 18.76 -0.43
CA TYR A 387 15.01 19.60 0.31
C TYR A 387 16.51 19.23 0.09
N PRO A 388 17.44 20.21 0.18
CA PRO A 388 18.76 20.13 -0.45
C PRO A 388 19.88 19.45 0.37
N ARG A 389 19.58 18.66 1.42
CA ARG A 389 20.63 18.09 2.28
C ARG A 389 20.70 16.56 2.22
N ARG A 390 21.92 16.03 2.28
CA ARG A 390 22.27 14.59 2.19
C ARG A 390 21.70 13.81 3.39
N PHE A 391 20.45 13.34 3.28
CA PHE A 391 19.92 12.30 4.15
C PHE A 391 20.51 10.94 3.76
N LYS A 392 20.86 10.10 4.74
CA LYS A 392 21.14 8.68 4.52
C LYS A 392 19.96 7.88 5.08
N ILE A 393 19.22 7.25 4.18
CA ILE A 393 18.07 6.40 4.51
C ILE A 393 18.46 4.99 4.08
N LEU A 394 18.35 4.03 5.00
CA LEU A 394 18.75 2.63 4.79
C LEU A 394 17.54 1.75 5.03
N ILE A 395 17.04 1.04 4.02
CA ILE A 395 15.76 0.36 4.12
C ILE A 395 15.85 -1.11 3.72
N ILE A 396 15.24 -1.93 4.57
CA ILE A 396 14.97 -3.34 4.37
C ILE A 396 13.45 -3.43 4.14
N HIS A 397 13.04 -3.58 2.89
CA HIS A 397 11.64 -3.63 2.47
C HIS A 397 11.48 -4.65 1.33
N PRO A 398 10.48 -5.55 1.36
CA PRO A 398 10.22 -6.47 0.26
C PRO A 398 9.00 -6.15 -0.61
N SER A 399 8.17 -5.14 -0.30
CA SER A 399 6.97 -4.85 -1.09
C SER A 399 7.25 -3.78 -2.18
N HIS A 400 6.71 -3.92 -3.39
CA HIS A 400 6.80 -2.98 -4.54
C HIS A 400 8.06 -2.99 -5.44
N CYS A 401 8.98 -3.95 -5.33
CA CYS A 401 10.04 -4.13 -6.34
C CYS A 401 10.39 -5.60 -6.57
N PHE A 402 9.59 -6.30 -7.38
CA PHE A 402 10.07 -7.45 -8.14
C PHE A 402 10.41 -7.01 -9.57
N ASN A 403 11.49 -6.25 -9.69
CA ASN A 403 12.26 -6.17 -10.93
C ASN A 403 13.61 -6.84 -10.68
N LEU A 404 13.68 -8.13 -11.00
CA LEU A 404 14.93 -8.84 -11.24
C LEU A 404 14.70 -9.73 -12.46
N GLY A 405 15.33 -9.33 -13.58
CA GLY A 405 15.20 -9.92 -14.91
C GLY A 405 15.03 -8.83 -15.96
#